data_AF-A0A3N6NWZ6-F1
#
_entry.id   AF-A0A3N6NWZ6-F1
#
_cell.length_a   1.000
_cell.length_b   1.000
_cell.length_c   1.000
_cell.angle_alpha   90.00
_cell.angle_beta   90.00
_cell.angle_gamma   90.00
#
_symmetry.space_group_name_H-M   'P 1'
#
loop_
_entity.id
_entity.type
_entity.pdbx_description
1 polymer ?
#
loop_
_entity_poly.entity_id
_entity_poly.type
_entity_poly.pdbx_seq_one_letter_code
_entity_poly.pdbx_strand_id
1 'polypeptide(L)' 'MAKYLVLDGFFAKKKYFNAVREQTQLHVVTMLRRDAALQYLYQLEPGVKRGRPRKYDGKVKLQPLGSG' A
#
# COMPACT_ATOMS: atom_id res chain seq x y z
N MET A 1 20.81 13.84 -10.20
CA MET A 1 19.41 14.17 -9.83
C MET A 1 18.90 13.09 -8.88
N ALA A 2 18.23 13.47 -7.78
CA ALA A 2 17.73 12.51 -6.80
C ALA A 2 16.55 11.73 -7.37
N LYS A 3 16.53 10.40 -7.16
CA LYS A 3 15.44 9.50 -7.60
C LYS A 3 14.46 9.17 -6.47
N TYR A 4 14.91 9.29 -5.23
CA TYR A 4 14.17 8.88 -4.05
C TYR A 4 13.91 10.07 -3.14
N LEU A 5 12.67 10.16 -2.65
CA LEU A 5 12.23 11.13 -1.66
C LEU A 5 11.98 10.41 -0.35
N VAL A 6 12.82 10.65 0.65
CA VAL A 6 12.71 10.04 1.98
C VAL A 6 11.91 10.97 2.88
N LEU A 7 10.85 10.44 3.50
CA LEU A 7 9.96 11.20 4.40
C LEU A 7 9.70 10.41 5.68
N ASP A 8 9.23 11.12 6.70
CA ASP A 8 8.78 10.48 7.93
C ASP A 8 7.43 9.75 7.75
N GLY A 9 6.96 9.10 8.83
CA GLY A 9 5.69 8.37 8.83
C GLY A 9 4.43 9.24 8.72
N PHE A 10 4.52 10.57 8.86
CA PHE A 10 3.36 11.46 8.73
C PHE A 10 2.81 11.47 7.29
N PHE A 11 3.72 11.32 6.31
CA PHE A 11 3.40 11.31 4.88
C PHE A 11 2.94 9.94 4.35
N ALA A 12 2.86 8.91 5.21
CA ALA A 12 2.42 7.55 4.86
C ALA A 12 0.90 7.47 4.60
N LYS A 13 0.41 8.23 3.61
CA LYS A 13 -1.00 8.36 3.22
C LYS A 13 -1.12 8.23 1.71
N LYS A 14 -2.08 7.42 1.25
CA LYS A 14 -2.29 7.15 -0.18
C LYS A 14 -2.41 8.42 -1.04
N LYS A 15 -3.14 9.43 -0.56
CA LYS A 15 -3.31 10.71 -1.29
C LYS A 15 -1.97 11.39 -1.61
N TYR A 16 -1.02 11.30 -0.68
CA TYR A 16 0.28 11.94 -0.83
C TYR A 16 1.14 11.15 -1.84
N PHE A 17 1.17 9.83 -1.71
CA PHE A 17 1.89 8.96 -2.65
C PHE A 17 1.35 9.08 -4.09
N ASN A 18 0.02 9.14 -4.24
CA ASN A 18 -0.60 9.34 -5.55
C ASN A 18 -0.16 10.67 -6.18
N ALA A 19 -0.25 11.78 -5.43
CA ALA A 19 0.15 13.08 -5.94
C ALA A 19 1.62 13.12 -6.36
N VAL A 20 2.54 12.59 -5.54
CA VAL A 20 3.97 12.55 -5.89
C VAL A 20 4.21 11.68 -7.12
N ARG A 21 3.56 10.52 -7.22
CA ARG A 21 3.71 9.62 -8.38
C ARG A 21 3.14 10.22 -9.67
N GLU A 22 2.06 10.98 -9.59
CA GLU A 22 1.40 11.57 -10.76
C GLU A 22 2.09 12.85 -11.23
N GLN A 23 2.67 13.63 -10.31
CA GLN A 23 3.25 14.95 -10.60
C GLN A 23 4.78 14.92 -10.76
N THR A 24 5.44 13.83 -10.34
CA THR A 24 6.89 13.74 -10.32
C THR A 24 7.38 12.37 -10.75
N GLN A 25 8.68 12.27 -11.02
CA GLN A 25 9.37 11.01 -11.33
C GLN A 25 10.05 10.43 -10.08
N LEU A 26 9.69 10.90 -8.88
CA LEU A 26 10.33 10.51 -7.62
C LEU A 26 9.66 9.29 -7.00
N HIS A 27 10.47 8.42 -6.41
CA HIS A 27 10.01 7.30 -5.61
C HIS A 27 10.02 7.65 -4.13
N VAL A 28 8.87 7.55 -3.47
CA VAL A 28 8.74 7.89 -2.05
C VAL A 28 9.13 6.70 -1.17
N VAL A 29 9.97 6.94 -0.17
CA VAL A 29 10.32 5.98 0.89
C VAL A 29 9.92 6.60 2.23
N THR A 30 9.02 5.95 2.96
CA THR A 30 8.58 6.41 4.29
C THR A 30 8.51 5.27 5.29
N MET A 31 8.44 5.63 6.56
CA MET A 31 8.08 4.70 7.62
C MET A 31 6.61 4.27 7.48
N LEU A 32 6.34 2.96 7.54
CA LEU A 32 4.98 2.43 7.54
C LEU A 32 4.31 2.69 8.90
N ARG A 33 3.03 3.05 8.90
CA ARG A 33 2.27 3.21 10.15
C ARG A 33 2.06 1.86 10.84
N ARG A 34 2.18 1.84 12.16
CA ARG A 34 1.89 0.64 12.98
C ARG A 34 0.44 0.16 12.85
N ASP A 35 -0.49 1.06 12.58
CA ASP A 35 -1.92 0.77 12.43
C ASP A 35 -2.37 0.64 10.96
N ALA A 36 -1.44 0.44 10.02
CA ALA A 36 -1.78 0.29 8.62
C ALA A 36 -2.62 -0.97 8.37
N ALA A 37 -3.77 -0.80 7.70
CA ALA A 37 -4.60 -1.92 7.27
C ALA A 37 -4.03 -2.57 6.00
N LEU A 38 -3.10 -3.52 6.17
CA LEU A 38 -2.52 -4.28 5.07
C LEU A 38 -3.52 -5.30 4.51
N GLN A 39 -3.65 -5.36 3.19
CA GLN A 39 -4.59 -6.23 2.49
C GLN A 39 -3.92 -6.94 1.31
N TYR A 40 -4.23 -8.22 1.10
CA TYR A 40 -3.79 -8.95 -0.09
C TYR A 40 -4.54 -8.47 -1.31
N LEU A 41 -3.85 -8.27 -2.43
CA LEU A 41 -4.50 -7.98 -3.71
C LEU A 41 -5.22 -9.23 -4.21
N TYR A 42 -6.44 -9.04 -4.72
CA TYR A 42 -7.18 -10.12 -5.37
C TYR A 42 -6.59 -10.39 -6.75
N GLN A 43 -6.01 -11.59 -6.95
CA GLN A 43 -5.24 -11.95 -8.16
C GLN A 43 -6.03 -12.76 -9.19
N LEU A 44 -7.20 -13.28 -8.84
CA LEU A 44 -8.03 -14.06 -9.75
C LEU A 44 -8.63 -13.18 -10.85
N GLU A 45 -8.86 -13.76 -12.02
CA GLU A 45 -9.60 -13.09 -13.09
C GLU A 45 -10.89 -12.49 -12.53
N PRO A 46 -11.26 -11.25 -12.93
CA PRO A 46 -12.53 -10.65 -12.53
C PRO A 46 -13.66 -11.62 -12.87
N GLY A 47 -14.16 -12.33 -11.87
CA GLY A 47 -15.16 -13.36 -12.07
C GLY A 47 -16.41 -12.76 -12.72
N VAL A 48 -17.06 -13.56 -13.57
CA VAL A 48 -18.34 -13.33 -14.26
C VAL A 48 -19.51 -13.22 -13.26
N LYS A 49 -19.36 -12.41 -12.21
CA LYS A 49 -20.38 -12.15 -11.19
C LYS A 49 -20.82 -10.71 -11.31
N ARG A 50 -22.14 -10.49 -11.37
CA ARG A 50 -22.73 -9.15 -11.37
C ARG A 50 -22.26 -8.38 -10.13
N GLY A 51 -21.61 -7.23 -10.34
CA GLY A 51 -21.23 -6.32 -9.26
C GLY A 51 -19.83 -5.72 -9.43
N ARG A 52 -19.42 -4.92 -8.43
CA ARG A 52 -18.09 -4.31 -8.41
C ARG A 52 -17.01 -5.40 -8.26
N PRO A 53 -15.98 -5.42 -9.12
CA PRO A 53 -14.88 -6.37 -8.98
C PRO A 53 -14.22 -6.28 -7.59
N ARG A 54 -13.97 -7.46 -7.01
CA ARG A 54 -13.27 -7.57 -5.73
C ARG A 54 -11.82 -7.12 -5.92
N LYS A 55 -11.35 -6.22 -5.06
CA LYS A 55 -9.98 -5.67 -5.11
C LYS A 55 -9.00 -6.36 -4.17
N TYR A 56 -9.51 -6.90 -3.06
CA TYR A 56 -8.69 -7.42 -1.98
C TYR A 56 -9.17 -8.80 -1.54
N ASP A 57 -8.22 -9.69 -1.24
CA ASP A 57 -8.51 -11.06 -0.83
C ASP A 57 -8.57 -11.26 0.70
N GLY A 58 -8.20 -10.24 1.47
CA GLY A 58 -8.30 -10.27 2.93
C GLY A 58 -7.28 -9.37 3.61
N LYS A 59 -7.32 -9.31 4.94
CA LYS A 59 -6.30 -8.60 5.75
C LYS A 59 -5.07 -9.49 5.94
N VAL A 60 -3.90 -8.88 5.93
CA VAL A 60 -2.64 -9.55 6.26
C VAL A 60 -2.60 -9.85 7.75
N LYS A 61 -2.30 -11.09 8.12
CA LYS A 61 -2.04 -11.49 9.52
C LYS A 61 -0.55 -11.32 9.79
N LEU A 62 -0.20 -10.23 10.48
CA LEU A 62 1.17 -10.02 10.95
C LEU A 62 1.36 -10.76 12.27
N GLN A 63 2.42 -11.56 12.35
CA GLN A 63 2.88 -12.15 13.60
C GLN A 63 4.15 -11.41 14.06
N PRO A 64 4.30 -11.11 15.36
CA PRO A 64 5.55 -10.61 15.90
C PRO A 64 6.68 -11.61 15.62
N LEU A 65 7.84 -11.11 15.21
CA LEU A 65 9.01 -11.95 15.08
C LEU A 65 9.49 -12.35 16.50
N GLY A 66 9.41 -13.63 16.86
CA GLY A 66 9.87 -14.15 18.16
C GLY A 66 8.80 -14.78 19.06
N SER A 67 7.53 -14.84 18.63
CA SER A 67 6.50 -15.64 19.29
C SER A 67 6.57 -17.09 18.81
N GLY A 68 7.54 -17.85 19.34
CA GLY A 68 7.63 -19.31 19.27
C GLY A 68 7.24 -19.93 20.60
#